data_AF-A0A938R7T8-F1
#
_entry.id   AF-A0A938R7T8-F1
#
_cell.length_a   1.000
_cell.length_b   1.000
_cell.length_c   1.000
_cell.angle_alpha   90.00
_cell.angle_beta   90.00
_cell.angle_gamma   90.00
#
_symmetry.space_group_name_H-M   'P 1'
#
loop_
_entity.id
_entity.type
_entity.pdbx_description
1 polymer ?
#
loop_
_entity_poly.entity_id
_entity_poly.type
_entity_poly.pdbx_seq_one_letter_code
_entity_poly.pdbx_strand_id
1 'polypeptide(L)'
;MKMSVKIAFSVLFFGIVLTLAAFLFFGQRGLAHLVTLQEQFANLEAENQRIVLENERLRQEVELLNDNLAYIEDIARKQLGLVKNDELVYQLQPDDTAQPGSDSR
;
A
#
# COMPACT_ATOMS: atom_id res chain seq x y z
N MET A 1 70.88 -2.53 5.02
CA MET A 1 70.17 -2.97 3.79
C MET A 1 69.05 -3.99 4.04
N LYS A 2 69.29 -5.11 4.74
CA LYS A 2 68.26 -6.16 4.93
C LYS A 2 67.01 -5.72 5.71
N MET A 3 67.15 -4.76 6.64
CA MET A 3 66.05 -4.30 7.50
C MET A 3 65.08 -3.34 6.78
N SER A 4 65.59 -2.44 5.93
CA SER A 4 64.79 -1.54 5.12
C SER A 4 63.96 -2.29 4.06
N VAL A 5 64.49 -3.37 3.50
CA VAL A 5 63.76 -4.23 2.53
C VAL A 5 62.61 -4.98 3.21
N LYS A 6 62.80 -5.49 4.43
CA LYS A 6 61.73 -6.14 5.20
C LYS A 6 60.60 -5.16 5.55
N ILE A 7 60.94 -3.93 5.90
CA ILE A 7 59.96 -2.88 6.19
C ILE A 7 59.17 -2.54 4.92
N ALA A 8 59.83 -2.36 3.78
CA ALA A 8 59.16 -2.11 2.51
C ALA A 8 58.21 -3.26 2.12
N PHE A 9 58.63 -4.52 2.31
CA PHE A 9 57.77 -5.68 2.09
C PHE A 9 56.56 -5.74 3.05
N SER A 10 56.77 -5.42 4.32
CA SER A 10 55.68 -5.37 5.31
C SER A 10 54.67 -4.28 4.99
N VAL A 11 55.12 -3.10 4.54
CA VAL A 11 54.24 -2.00 4.13
C VAL A 11 53.47 -2.37 2.87
N LEU A 12 54.13 -3.00 1.89
CA LEU A 12 53.49 -3.47 0.67
C LEU A 12 52.42 -4.53 0.97
N PHE A 13 52.75 -5.52 1.81
CA PHE A 13 51.82 -6.55 2.23
C PHE A 13 50.62 -5.95 2.97
N PHE A 14 50.86 -5.04 3.91
CA PHE A 14 49.80 -4.38 4.65
C PHE A 14 48.91 -3.52 3.73
N GLY A 15 49.49 -2.81 2.76
CA GLY A 15 48.74 -2.04 1.76
C GLY A 15 47.84 -2.92 0.88
N ILE A 16 48.31 -4.09 0.47
CA ILE A 16 47.51 -5.08 -0.28
C ILE A 16 46.35 -5.58 0.59
N VAL A 17 46.61 -5.96 1.84
CA VAL A 17 45.57 -6.42 2.78
C VAL A 17 44.53 -5.33 3.03
N LEU A 18 44.95 -4.08 3.23
CA LEU A 18 44.06 -2.96 3.47
C LEU A 18 43.16 -2.68 2.25
N THR A 19 43.72 -2.76 1.05
CA THR A 19 42.97 -2.59 -0.21
C THR A 19 41.96 -3.71 -0.39
N LEU A 20 42.34 -4.95 -0.09
CA LEU A 20 41.46 -6.12 -0.19
C LEU A 20 40.33 -6.06 0.85
N ALA A 21 40.64 -5.63 2.07
CA ALA A 21 39.66 -5.39 3.12
C ALA A 21 38.69 -4.29 2.72
N ALA A 22 39.19 -3.14 2.24
CA ALA A 22 38.36 -2.06 1.73
C ALA A 22 37.45 -2.54 0.59
N PHE A 23 37.96 -3.36 -0.33
CA PHE A 23 37.15 -3.96 -1.40
C PHE A 23 36.11 -4.96 -0.88
N LEU A 24 36.38 -5.69 0.21
CA LEU A 24 35.37 -6.55 0.86
C LEU A 24 34.27 -5.74 1.56
N PHE A 25 34.63 -4.62 2.19
CA PHE A 25 33.67 -3.74 2.86
C PHE A 25 32.87 -2.87 1.90
N PHE A 26 33.50 -2.36 0.83
CA PHE A 26 32.91 -1.40 -0.13
C PHE A 26 32.60 -1.98 -1.52
N GLY A 27 33.14 -3.14 -1.89
CA GLY A 27 33.00 -3.71 -3.23
C GLY A 27 31.69 -4.48 -3.37
N GLN A 28 30.69 -3.82 -3.97
CA GLN A 28 29.52 -4.33 -4.72
C GLN A 28 28.61 -5.42 -4.08
N ARG A 29 29.01 -6.06 -2.98
CA ARG A 29 28.29 -7.08 -2.18
C ARG A 29 28.64 -6.99 -0.68
N GLY A 30 29.26 -5.90 -0.23
CA GLY A 30 29.63 -5.69 1.17
C GLY A 30 28.42 -5.41 2.07
N LEU A 31 28.66 -5.23 3.38
CA LEU A 31 27.64 -5.06 4.44
C LEU A 31 26.53 -4.04 4.11
N ALA A 32 26.85 -2.98 3.37
CA ALA A 32 25.86 -2.00 2.92
C ALA A 32 24.76 -2.64 2.04
N HIS A 33 25.12 -3.59 1.18
CA HIS A 33 24.17 -4.30 0.34
C HIS A 33 23.24 -5.17 1.19
N LEU A 34 23.77 -5.86 2.21
CA LEU A 34 22.94 -6.65 3.14
C LEU A 34 21.91 -5.76 3.85
N VAL A 35 22.31 -4.57 4.33
CA VAL A 35 21.39 -3.63 4.98
C VAL A 35 20.29 -3.20 4.01
N THR A 36 20.65 -2.81 2.77
CA THR A 36 19.66 -2.43 1.76
C THR A 36 18.73 -3.59 1.38
N LEU A 37 19.22 -4.83 1.36
CA LEU A 37 18.41 -6.00 1.06
C LEU A 37 17.43 -6.31 2.19
N GLN A 38 17.86 -6.11 3.43
CA GLN A 38 17.04 -6.31 4.62
C GLN A 38 15.93 -5.26 4.71
N GLU A 39 16.24 -4.00 4.39
CA GLU A 39 15.24 -2.92 4.27
C GLU A 39 14.24 -3.20 3.13
N GLN A 40 14.71 -3.66 1.96
CA GLN A 40 13.83 -4.05 0.86
C GLN A 40 12.93 -5.20 1.25
N PHE A 41 13.47 -6.23 1.93
CA PHE A 41 12.70 -7.36 2.42
C PHE A 41 11.60 -6.92 3.40
N ALA A 42 11.95 -6.07 4.38
CA ALA A 42 11.00 -5.56 5.36
C ALA A 42 9.88 -4.73 4.70
N ASN A 43 10.21 -3.90 3.71
CA ASN A 43 9.20 -3.14 2.96
C ASN A 43 8.27 -4.06 2.16
N LEU A 44 8.83 -5.07 1.49
CA LEU A 44 8.05 -6.02 0.69
C LEU A 44 7.13 -6.87 1.56
N GLU A 45 7.60 -7.26 2.74
CA GLU A 45 6.81 -8.00 3.73
C GLU A 45 5.65 -7.15 4.26
N ALA A 46 5.89 -5.88 4.59
CA ALA A 46 4.84 -4.96 5.01
C ALA A 46 3.79 -4.74 3.90
N GLU A 47 4.22 -4.58 2.65
CA GLU A 47 3.31 -4.45 1.51
C GLU A 47 2.48 -5.73 1.30
N ASN A 48 3.13 -6.90 1.39
CA ASN A 48 2.45 -8.18 1.30
C ASN A 48 1.36 -8.33 2.37
N GLN A 49 1.68 -8.00 3.63
CA GLN A 49 0.71 -8.04 4.74
C GLN A 49 -0.49 -7.12 4.48
N ARG A 50 -0.27 -5.92 3.94
CA ARG A 50 -1.38 -5.01 3.59
C ARG A 50 -2.28 -5.60 2.51
N ILE A 51 -1.69 -6.18 1.46
CA ILE A 51 -2.43 -6.82 0.38
C ILE A 51 -3.22 -8.03 0.88
N VAL A 52 -2.64 -8.85 1.76
CA VAL A 52 -3.32 -10.00 2.37
C VAL A 52 -4.55 -9.55 3.15
N LEU A 53 -4.41 -8.54 4.01
CA LEU A 53 -5.54 -8.00 4.78
C LEU A 53 -6.63 -7.43 3.87
N GLU A 54 -6.26 -6.73 2.81
CA GLU A 54 -7.22 -6.21 1.83
C GLU A 54 -7.92 -7.33 1.07
N ASN A 55 -7.19 -8.39 0.70
CA ASN A 55 -7.76 -9.57 0.06
C ASN A 55 -8.76 -10.28 0.97
N GLU A 56 -8.45 -10.43 2.26
CA GLU A 56 -9.37 -10.99 3.25
C GLU A 56 -10.63 -10.15 3.39
N ARG A 57 -10.49 -8.82 3.49
CA ARG A 57 -11.63 -7.90 3.55
C ARG A 57 -12.53 -8.02 2.30
N LEU A 58 -11.93 -8.03 1.12
CA LEU A 58 -12.65 -8.16 -0.14
C LEU A 58 -13.33 -9.52 -0.28
N ARG A 59 -12.70 -10.61 0.20
CA ARG A 59 -13.33 -11.94 0.22
C ARG A 59 -14.55 -11.97 1.12
N GLN A 60 -14.45 -11.38 2.31
CA GLN A 60 -15.60 -11.26 3.22
C GLN A 60 -16.73 -10.44 2.58
N GLU A 61 -16.39 -9.35 1.89
CA GLU A 61 -17.36 -8.55 1.14
C GLU A 61 -18.04 -9.39 0.05
N VAL A 62 -17.27 -10.15 -0.74
CA VAL A 62 -17.81 -11.06 -1.77
C VAL A 62 -18.69 -12.16 -1.17
N GLU A 63 -18.34 -12.71 -0.02
CA GLU A 63 -19.14 -13.71 0.70
C GLU A 63 -20.48 -13.10 1.16
N LEU A 64 -20.45 -11.89 1.72
CA LEU A 64 -21.66 -11.13 2.09
C LEU A 64 -22.54 -10.78 0.88
N LEU A 65 -21.93 -10.46 -0.27
CA LEU A 65 -22.65 -10.20 -1.51
C LEU A 65 -23.30 -11.48 -2.07
N ASN A 66 -22.63 -12.63 -2.00
CA ASN A 66 -23.14 -13.89 -2.57
C ASN A 66 -24.27 -14.50 -1.75
N ASP A 67 -24.24 -14.37 -0.41
CA ASP A 67 -25.20 -15.08 0.46
C ASP A 67 -26.45 -14.28 0.79
N ASN A 68 -26.58 -13.02 0.36
CA ASN A 68 -27.71 -12.19 0.76
C ASN A 68 -28.26 -11.30 -0.37
N LEU A 69 -29.33 -11.78 -1.02
CA LEU A 69 -30.08 -11.05 -2.05
C LEU A 69 -30.50 -9.64 -1.59
N ALA A 70 -30.77 -9.46 -0.30
CA ALA A 70 -31.14 -8.18 0.29
C ALA A 70 -29.99 -7.14 0.25
N TYR A 71 -28.73 -7.59 0.33
CA TYR A 71 -27.57 -6.71 0.27
C TYR A 71 -27.32 -6.22 -1.17
N ILE A 72 -27.49 -7.09 -2.15
CA ILE A 72 -27.44 -6.73 -3.58
C ILE A 72 -28.54 -5.70 -3.90
N GLU A 73 -29.75 -5.89 -3.38
CA GLU A 73 -30.86 -4.96 -3.54
C GLU A 73 -30.58 -3.58 -2.90
N ASP A 74 -29.90 -3.54 -1.75
CA ASP A 74 -29.48 -2.29 -1.09
C ASP A 74 -28.45 -1.51 -1.93
N ILE A 75 -27.44 -2.18 -2.49
CA ILE A 75 -26.45 -1.52 -3.37
C ILE A 75 -27.13 -1.03 -4.67
N ALA A 76 -27.97 -1.85 -5.28
CA ALA A 76 -28.69 -1.48 -6.50
C ALA A 76 -29.54 -0.23 -6.29
N ARG A 77 -30.25 -0.13 -5.16
CA ARG A 77 -31.08 1.05 -4.83
C ARG A 77 -30.25 2.26 -4.43
N LYS A 78 -29.22 2.12 -3.58
CA LYS A 78 -28.48 3.25 -2.99
C LYS A 78 -27.39 3.82 -3.88
N GLN A 79 -26.61 2.96 -4.54
CA GLN A 79 -25.46 3.40 -5.34
C GLN A 79 -25.82 3.58 -6.81
N LEU A 80 -26.71 2.74 -7.33
CA LEU A 80 -27.07 2.74 -8.76
C LEU A 80 -28.43 3.36 -9.04
N GLY A 81 -29.24 3.66 -8.01
CA GLY A 81 -30.59 4.23 -8.18
C GLY A 81 -31.55 3.31 -8.92
N LEU A 82 -31.24 2.00 -8.99
CA LEU A 82 -32.04 1.02 -9.70
C LEU A 82 -33.27 0.66 -8.87
N VAL A 83 -34.42 0.61 -9.55
CA VAL A 83 -35.72 0.21 -9.01
C VAL A 83 -36.28 -0.94 -9.83
N LYS A 84 -37.08 -1.82 -9.21
CA LYS A 84 -37.69 -2.93 -9.95
C LYS A 84 -38.74 -2.38 -10.94
N ASN A 85 -39.00 -3.14 -12.01
CA ASN A 85 -39.95 -2.73 -13.06
C ASN A 85 -41.39 -2.53 -12.55
N ASP A 86 -41.72 -3.08 -11.38
CA ASP A 86 -43.01 -3.01 -10.70
C ASP A 86 -43.07 -1.96 -9.56
N GLU A 87 -42.06 -1.09 -9.42
CA GLU A 87 -42.00 -0.06 -8.37
C GLU A 87 -42.27 1.37 -8.88
N LEU A 88 -43.03 2.16 -8.11
CA LEU A 88 -43.33 3.57 -8.39
C LEU A 88 -42.41 4.49 -7.61
N VAL A 89 -41.65 5.34 -8.31
CA VAL A 89 -40.75 6.33 -7.70
C VAL A 89 -41.49 7.64 -7.47
N TYR A 90 -41.68 8.02 -6.20
CA TYR A 90 -42.22 9.33 -5.83
C TYR A 90 -41.09 10.36 -5.72
N GLN A 91 -41.02 11.30 -6.67
CA GLN A 91 -40.23 12.52 -6.52
C GLN A 91 -41.11 13.58 -5.85
N LEU A 92 -40.83 13.86 -4.59
CA LEU A 92 -41.37 15.01 -3.88
C LEU A 92 -40.70 16.26 -4.48
N GLN A 93 -41.39 16.96 -5.37
CA GLN A 93 -41.00 18.32 -5.70
C GLN A 93 -41.22 19.18 -4.45
N PRO A 94 -40.26 20.04 -4.06
CA PRO A 94 -40.53 21.02 -3.02
C PRO A 94 -41.68 21.88 -3.51
N ASP A 95 -42.80 21.84 -2.79
CA ASP A 95 -43.95 22.67 -3.08
C ASP A 95 -43.53 24.14 -2.96
N ASP A 96 -43.30 24.80 -4.10
CA ASP A 96 -43.21 26.27 -4.22
C ASP A 96 -44.59 26.93 -3.99
N THR A 97 -45.35 26.45 -3.01
CA THR A 97 -46.65 27.01 -2.60
C THR A 97 -46.75 27.13 -1.08
N ALA A 98 -45.69 27.60 -0.44
CA ALA A 98 -45.84 28.39 0.77
C ALA A 98 -46.01 29.86 0.40
N GLN A 99 -47.11 30.19 -0.29
CA GLN A 99 -47.58 31.57 -0.42
C GLN A 99 -48.40 31.88 0.85
N PRO A 100 -47.88 32.67 1.82
CA PRO A 100 -48.65 33.01 2.99
C PRO A 100 -49.55 34.19 2.62
N GLY A 101 -50.86 33.93 2.61
CA GLY A 101 -51.92 34.87 2.97
C GLY A 101 -51.83 36.29 2.40
N SER A 102 -52.61 36.53 1.35
CA SER A 102 -53.31 37.80 1.20
C SER A 102 -54.20 38.02 2.43
N ASP A 103 -53.64 38.63 3.47
CA ASP A 103 -54.43 39.11 4.60
C ASP A 103 -55.12 40.41 4.21
N SER A 104 -56.39 40.47 4.60
CA SER A 104 -57.38 41.41 4.12
C SER A 104 -57.21 42.79 4.76
N ARG A 105 -57.28 43.85 3.95
CA ARG A 105 -57.72 45.16 4.42
C ARG A 105 -58.38 45.96 3.30
#